data_AF-A0A450VBB8-F1
#
_entry.id   AF-A0A450VBB8-F1
#
_cell.length_a   1.000
_cell.length_b   1.000
_cell.length_c   1.000
_cell.angle_alpha   90.00
_cell.angle_beta   90.00
_cell.angle_gamma   90.00
#
_symmetry.space_group_name_H-M   'P 1'
#
loop_
_entity.id
_entity.type
_entity.pdbx_description
1 polymer ?
#
loop_
_entity_poly.entity_id
_entity_poly.type
_entity_poly.pdbx_seq_one_letter_code
_entity_poly.pdbx_strand_id
1 'polypeptide(L)' 'MNSLKEYFHTDWGAMTTADWFGMITTVMAFLLMVGLYVYVLRPKNREKLEVHRDIPISEDRKIEIGGK' A
#
# COMPACT_ATOMS: atom_id res chain seq x y z
N MET A 1 26.13 22.35 30.65
CA MET A 1 26.72 22.05 29.33
C MET A 1 25.68 21.24 28.59
N ASN A 2 24.89 21.84 27.69
CA ASN A 2 23.86 21.08 26.98
C ASN A 2 24.55 20.13 26.00
N SER A 3 24.26 18.84 26.16
CA SER A 3 24.80 17.79 25.32
C SER A 3 24.02 17.74 24.01
N LEU A 4 24.68 17.46 22.87
CA LEU A 4 23.96 17.17 21.62
C LEU A 4 22.92 16.04 21.80
N LYS A 5 23.16 15.13 22.74
CA LYS A 5 22.22 14.07 23.12
C LYS A 5 20.90 14.62 23.66
N GLU A 6 20.92 15.76 24.33
CA GLU A 6 19.75 16.44 24.90
C GLU A 6 18.88 17.06 23.81
N TYR A 7 19.50 17.54 22.71
CA TYR A 7 18.79 18.04 21.54
C TYR A 7 18.11 16.94 20.71
N PHE A 8 18.67 15.73 20.69
CA PHE A 8 18.07 14.56 20.02
C PHE A 8 17.22 13.69 20.97
N HIS A 9 17.01 14.15 22.21
CA HIS A 9 16.14 13.47 23.14
C HIS A 9 14.69 13.78 22.77
N THR A 10 14.06 12.88 22.02
CA THR A 10 12.62 12.93 21.83
C THR A 10 11.96 12.52 23.14
N ASP A 11 11.22 13.45 23.76
CA ASP A 11 10.36 13.12 24.88
C ASP A 11 9.10 12.42 24.36
N TRP A 12 9.16 11.09 24.33
CA TRP A 12 8.07 10.23 23.92
C TRP A 12 6.82 10.40 24.81
N GLY A 13 7.00 10.77 26.09
CA GLY A 13 5.90 10.97 27.04
C GLY A 13 5.19 12.32 26.88
N ALA A 14 5.86 13.30 26.25
CA ALA A 14 5.29 14.61 25.93
C ALA A 14 4.46 14.64 24.64
N MET A 15 4.48 13.56 23.84
CA MET A 15 3.69 13.47 22.60
C MET A 15 2.20 13.31 22.92
N THR A 16 1.35 14.09 22.28
CA THR A 16 -0.10 13.99 22.46
C THR A 16 -0.62 12.68 21.86
N THR A 17 -1.80 12.23 22.29
CA THR A 17 -2.44 11.02 21.74
C THR A 17 -2.63 11.11 20.21
N ALA A 18 -2.87 12.31 19.68
CA ALA A 18 -3.03 12.52 18.24
C ALA A 18 -1.70 12.32 17.49
N ASP A 19 -0.59 12.79 18.04
CA ASP A 19 0.74 12.62 17.45
C ASP A 19 1.14 11.14 17.38
N TRP A 20 0.83 10.37 18.43
CA TRP A 20 1.01 8.92 18.47
C TRP A 20 0.17 8.20 17.41
N PHE A 21 -1.10 8.59 17.27
CA PHE A 21 -2.00 7.99 16.29
C PHE A 21 -1.52 8.25 14.85
N GLY A 22 -1.10 9.48 14.56
CA GLY A 22 -0.52 9.85 13.27
C GLY A 22 0.74 9.04 12.96
N MET A 23 1.68 8.99 13.91
CA MET A 23 2.92 8.21 13.76
C MET A 23 2.64 6.73 13.48
N ILE A 24 1.79 6.09 14.29
CA ILE A 24 1.45 4.67 14.13
C ILE A 24 0.79 4.42 12.77
N THR A 25 -0.13 5.28 12.38
CA THR A 25 -0.83 5.17 11.09
C THR A 25 0.15 5.27 9.91
N THR A 26 1.08 6.23 9.96
CA THR A 26 2.12 6.37 8.92
C THR A 26 3.05 5.15 8.86
N VAL A 27 3.50 4.65 10.01
CA VAL A 27 4.34 3.44 10.08
C VAL A 27 3.59 2.23 9.53
N MET A 28 2.32 2.05 9.90
CA MET A 28 1.47 0.97 9.38
C MET A 28 1.28 1.07 7.86
N ALA A 29 0.97 2.26 7.34
CA ALA A 29 0.81 2.49 5.90
C ALA A 29 2.10 2.17 5.12
N PHE A 30 3.26 2.56 5.66
CA PHE A 30 4.56 2.22 5.09
C PHE A 30 4.79 0.71 5.06
N LEU A 31 4.54 0.00 6.17
CA LEU A 31 4.68 -1.45 6.23
C LEU A 31 3.71 -2.16 5.28
N LEU A 32 2.48 -1.66 5.11
CA LEU A 32 1.53 -2.17 4.13
C LEU A 32 2.04 -2.01 2.70
N MET A 33 2.61 -0.85 2.35
CA MET A 33 3.22 -0.62 1.03
C MET A 33 4.40 -1.58 0.78
N VAL A 34 5.31 -1.73 1.75
CA VAL A 34 6.43 -2.67 1.65
C VAL A 34 5.91 -4.12 1.54
N GLY A 35 4.92 -4.48 2.35
CA GLY A 35 4.30 -5.80 2.33
C GLY A 35 3.65 -6.11 0.98
N LEU A 36 2.92 -5.16 0.41
CA LEU A 36 2.32 -5.29 -0.91
C LEU A 36 3.39 -5.40 -2.01
N TYR A 37 4.43 -4.58 -1.95
CA TYR A 37 5.55 -4.62 -2.90
C TYR A 37 6.22 -6.00 -2.90
N VAL A 38 6.54 -6.53 -1.71
CA VAL A 38 7.12 -7.87 -1.57
C VAL A 38 6.14 -8.96 -2.01
N TYR A 39 4.85 -8.82 -1.69
CA TYR A 39 3.81 -9.77 -2.09
C TYR A 39 3.67 -9.84 -3.62
N VAL A 40 3.62 -8.69 -4.30
CA VAL A 40 3.48 -8.59 -5.76
C VAL A 40 4.73 -9.14 -6.47
N LEU A 41 5.93 -8.83 -5.95
CA LEU A 41 7.18 -9.30 -6.55
C LEU A 41 7.52 -10.75 -6.24
N ARG A 42 6.81 -11.40 -5.32
CA ARG A 42 7.05 -12.80 -4.99
C ARG A 42 6.65 -13.70 -6.17
N PRO A 43 7.56 -14.57 -6.67
CA PRO A 43 7.32 -15.35 -7.89
C PRO A 43 6.08 -16.26 -7.81
N LYS A 44 5.79 -16.79 -6.62
CA LYS A 44 4.59 -17.62 -6.35
C LYS A 44 3.26 -16.87 -6.54
N ASN A 45 3.27 -15.54 -6.46
CA ASN A 45 2.09 -14.70 -6.59
C ASN A 45 1.94 -14.13 -8.01
N ARG A 46 2.99 -14.23 -8.85
CA ARG A 46 3.00 -13.72 -10.22
C ARG A 46 1.97 -14.42 -11.10
N GLU A 47 1.86 -15.75 -11.05
CA GLU A 47 0.88 -16.50 -11.84
C GLU A 47 -0.56 -16.05 -11.58
N LYS A 48 -0.93 -15.76 -10.32
CA LYS A 48 -2.28 -15.26 -9.97
C LYS A 48 -2.55 -13.84 -10.45
N LEU A 49 -1.52 -13.00 -10.46
CA LEU A 49 -1.60 -11.61 -10.93
C LEU A 49 -1.59 -11.55 -12.46
N GLU A 50 -0.90 -12.48 -13.12
CA GLU A 50 -0.82 -12.61 -14.58
C GLU A 50 -2.12 -13.18 -15.20
N VAL A 51 -2.89 -14.00 -14.48
CA VAL A 51 -4.23 -14.46 -14.91
C VAL A 51 -5.20 -13.29 -15.15
N HIS A 52 -5.00 -12.14 -14.50
CA HIS A 52 -5.82 -10.95 -14.70
C HIS A 52 -5.25 -9.99 -15.76
N ARG A 53 -4.10 -10.30 -16.38
CA ARG A 53 -3.48 -9.46 -17.41
C ARG A 53 -4.20 -9.61 -18.75
N ASP A 54 -4.56 -10.84 -19.11
CA ASP A 54 -5.32 -11.15 -20.32
C ASP A 54 -6.81 -11.14 -19.97
N ILE A 55 -7.38 -9.95 -19.75
CA ILE A 55 -8.80 -9.75 -20.02
C ILE A 55 -8.83 -9.48 -21.53
N PRO A 56 -9.09 -10.49 -22.40
CA PRO A 56 -9.56 -10.13 -23.72
C PRO A 56 -10.78 -9.27 -23.44
N ILE A 57 -10.74 -7.99 -23.84
CA ILE A 57 -11.99 -7.25 -24.03
C ILE A 57 -12.74 -8.13 -25.01
N SER A 58 -13.66 -8.93 -24.48
CA SER A 58 -14.42 -9.84 -25.28
C SER A 58 -15.17 -8.96 -26.26
N GLU A 59 -14.72 -9.01 -27.52
CA GLU A 59 -15.44 -8.51 -28.67
C GLU A 59 -16.81 -9.22 -28.84
N ASP A 60 -17.22 -10.05 -27.87
CA ASP A 60 -18.55 -10.62 -27.72
C ASP A 60 -19.60 -9.64 -27.17
N ARG A 61 -19.33 -8.34 -27.09
CA ARG A 61 -20.42 -7.37 -27.21
C ARG A 61 -20.80 -7.22 -28.69
N LYS A 62 -21.23 -8.33 -29.28
CA LYS A 62 -22.15 -8.34 -30.43
C LYS A 62 -23.45 -7.71 -29.92
N ILE A 63 -23.48 -6.38 -29.87
CA ILE A 63 -24.74 -5.66 -29.77
C ILE A 63 -25.46 -6.04 -31.06
N GLU A 64 -26.35 -7.02 -30.97
CA GLU A 64 -27.38 -7.24 -31.98
C GLU A 64 -28.28 -6.00 -31.93
N ILE A 65 -27.82 -4.94 -32.61
CA ILE A 65 -28.70 -3.86 -33.04
C ILE A 65 -29.62 -4.53 -34.05
N GLY A 66 -30.82 -4.85 -33.58
CA GLY A 66 -31.85 -5.58 -34.31
C GLY A 66 -31.99 -5.09 -35.74
N GLY A 67 -31.63 -5.95 -36.68
CA GLY A 67 -32.07 -5.88 -38.05
C GLY A 67 -33.35 -6.68 -38.21
N LYS A 68 -34.50 -5.98 -38.18
CA LYS A 68 -35.67 -6.09 -39.08
C LYS A 68 -36.88 -5.43 -38.43
#